data_AF-A0A1M7QS10-F1
#
_entry.id   AF-A0A1M7QS10-F1
#
_cell.length_a   1.000
_cell.length_b   1.000
_cell.length_c   1.000
_cell.angle_alpha   90.00
_cell.angle_beta   90.00
_cell.angle_gamma   90.00
#
_symmetry.space_group_name_H-M   'P 1'
#
loop_
_entity.id
_entity.type
_entity.pdbx_description
1 polymer ?
#
loop_
_entity_poly.entity_id
_entity_poly.type
_entity_poly.pdbx_seq_one_letter_code
_entity_poly.pdbx_strand_id
1 'polypeptide(L)'
;MRTDLPHGDVSAGARLVAPDGTVTRVYDRAPDVETVAWPAGLDRLEPDDGTAIGAILTDCPSVRVVDGSSLRFRLDADGQPVSVALWRNLRGWPAEAPYRSIGVEPMLGAAFDLATAGRGEAAVVGFSGSCEWRLTVTA
;
A
#
# COMPACT_ATOMS: atom_id res chain seq x y z
N MET A 1 19.72 -11.56 13.60
CA MET A 1 19.60 -10.22 13.00
C MET A 1 20.64 -10.16 11.89
N ARG A 2 20.22 -10.30 10.63
CA ARG A 2 21.12 -10.27 9.47
C ARG A 2 21.35 -8.81 9.10
N THR A 3 22.59 -8.37 9.14
CA THR A 3 23.01 -6.95 9.01
C THR A 3 23.61 -6.64 7.65
N ASP A 4 23.32 -7.46 6.63
CA ASP A 4 23.97 -7.48 5.32
C ASP A 4 23.03 -7.15 4.15
N LEU A 5 21.80 -6.72 4.43
CA LEU A 5 20.90 -6.23 3.40
C LEU A 5 21.19 -4.73 3.11
N PRO A 6 21.43 -4.32 1.84
CA PRO A 6 21.48 -2.91 1.49
C PRO A 6 20.19 -2.18 1.89
N HIS A 7 20.28 -0.88 2.13
CA HIS A 7 19.15 -0.08 2.62
C HIS A 7 17.87 -0.31 1.79
N GLY A 8 16.79 -0.77 2.43
CA GLY A 8 15.48 -0.99 1.81
C GLY A 8 15.16 -2.43 1.40
N ASP A 9 16.10 -3.38 1.56
CA ASP A 9 15.83 -4.80 1.34
C ASP A 9 15.08 -5.43 2.53
N VAL A 10 14.23 -6.41 2.24
CA VAL A 10 13.46 -7.21 3.20
C VAL A 10 13.80 -8.69 3.02
N SER A 11 13.51 -9.57 3.99
CA SER A 11 13.82 -11.00 3.82
C SER A 11 12.89 -11.70 2.82
N ALA A 12 13.29 -12.88 2.35
CA ALA A 12 12.45 -13.75 1.50
C ALA A 12 11.09 -14.14 2.12
N GLY A 13 10.93 -13.98 3.44
CA GLY A 13 9.66 -14.20 4.15
C GLY A 13 8.81 -12.95 4.31
N ALA A 14 9.26 -11.81 3.79
CA ALA A 14 8.62 -10.53 3.97
C ALA A 14 7.28 -10.45 3.25
N ARG A 15 6.25 -10.04 3.99
CA ARG A 15 4.88 -9.93 3.46
C ARG A 15 4.11 -8.77 4.06
N LEU A 16 3.20 -8.23 3.26
CA LEU A 16 2.12 -7.37 3.71
C LEU A 16 0.91 -8.23 4.09
N VAL A 17 0.36 -8.01 5.27
CA VAL A 17 -0.83 -8.71 5.77
C VAL A 17 -1.97 -7.70 5.90
N ALA A 18 -3.06 -8.00 5.21
CA ALA A 18 -4.34 -7.30 5.28
C ALA A 18 -5.46 -8.35 5.38
N PRO A 19 -6.71 -7.97 5.70
CA PRO A 19 -7.83 -8.93 5.67
C PRO A 19 -8.00 -9.56 4.29
N ASP A 20 -8.16 -10.88 4.23
CA ASP A 20 -8.44 -11.59 2.98
C ASP A 20 -9.72 -11.05 2.34
N GLY A 21 -9.72 -10.93 1.01
CA GLY A 21 -10.88 -10.39 0.29
C GLY A 21 -10.98 -8.86 0.29
N THR A 22 -10.06 -8.13 0.94
CA THR A 22 -10.00 -6.67 0.84
C THR A 22 -9.97 -6.26 -0.64
N VAL A 23 -10.89 -5.38 -1.03
CA VAL A 23 -10.96 -4.87 -2.41
C VAL A 23 -9.67 -4.11 -2.71
N THR A 24 -8.98 -4.51 -3.78
CA THR A 24 -7.68 -3.97 -4.15
C THR A 24 -7.70 -3.49 -5.59
N ARG A 25 -7.40 -2.21 -5.80
CA ARG A 25 -7.20 -1.63 -7.14
C ARG A 25 -5.75 -1.72 -7.52
N VAL A 26 -5.45 -2.32 -8.67
CA VAL A 26 -4.09 -2.57 -9.17
C VAL A 26 -3.80 -1.65 -10.34
N TYR A 27 -2.66 -0.99 -10.28
CA TYR A 27 -2.16 -0.02 -11.24
C TYR A 27 -0.83 -0.54 -11.78
N ASP A 28 -0.87 -1.26 -12.91
CA ASP A 28 0.25 -2.02 -13.48
C ASP A 28 0.83 -1.37 -14.76
N ARG A 29 1.12 -0.06 -14.73
CA ARG A 29 1.59 0.76 -15.88
C ARG A 29 0.68 0.77 -17.12
N ALA A 30 -0.31 -0.11 -17.23
CA ALA A 30 -1.37 -0.05 -18.22
C ALA A 30 -2.35 1.07 -17.89
N PRO A 31 -3.13 1.57 -18.87
CA PRO A 31 -4.12 2.62 -18.63
C PRO A 31 -5.31 2.15 -17.79
N ASP A 32 -5.52 0.83 -17.68
CA ASP A 32 -6.68 0.25 -17.01
C ASP A 32 -6.35 -0.14 -15.58
N VAL A 33 -7.30 0.14 -14.66
CA VAL A 33 -7.20 -0.27 -13.25
C VAL A 33 -7.96 -1.58 -13.07
N GLU A 34 -7.25 -2.63 -12.69
CA GLU A 34 -7.89 -3.90 -12.33
C GLU A 34 -8.37 -3.86 -10.88
N THR A 35 -9.56 -4.42 -10.60
CA THR A 35 -10.04 -4.62 -9.22
C THR A 35 -10.01 -6.10 -8.88
N VAL A 36 -9.25 -6.45 -7.85
CA VAL A 36 -9.05 -7.82 -7.38
C VAL A 36 -9.30 -7.95 -5.88
N ALA A 37 -9.44 -9.17 -5.40
CA ALA A 37 -9.50 -9.47 -3.97
C ALA A 37 -8.09 -9.72 -3.40
N TRP A 38 -7.73 -9.05 -2.31
CA TRP A 38 -6.47 -9.28 -1.59
C TRP A 38 -6.35 -10.76 -1.16
N PRO A 39 -5.16 -11.41 -1.26
CA PRO A 39 -3.86 -10.83 -1.59
C PRO A 39 -3.49 -10.71 -3.07
N ALA A 40 -4.17 -11.45 -3.96
CA ALA A 40 -3.88 -11.50 -5.39
C ALA A 40 -2.38 -11.67 -5.76
N GLY A 41 -1.56 -12.26 -4.87
CA GLY A 41 -0.11 -12.41 -5.05
C GLY A 41 0.72 -11.16 -4.79
N LEU A 42 0.10 -10.03 -4.41
CA LEU A 42 0.77 -8.76 -4.10
C LEU A 42 1.24 -8.68 -2.65
N ASP A 43 0.87 -9.64 -1.80
CA ASP A 43 1.26 -9.71 -0.40
C ASP A 43 2.75 -10.02 -0.20
N ARG A 44 3.40 -10.66 -1.18
CA ARG A 44 4.81 -11.04 -1.10
C ARG A 44 5.72 -9.91 -1.55
N LEU A 45 6.69 -9.56 -0.71
CA LEU A 45 7.62 -8.46 -0.95
C LEU A 45 8.98 -8.94 -1.52
N GLU A 46 9.15 -10.26 -1.64
CA GLU A 46 10.27 -11.00 -2.22
C GLU A 46 9.75 -12.34 -2.80
N PRO A 47 10.45 -13.02 -3.72
CA PRO A 47 11.68 -12.59 -4.42
C PRO A 47 11.40 -11.46 -5.42
N ASP A 48 12.47 -10.91 -6.02
CA ASP A 48 12.33 -10.08 -7.23
C ASP A 48 11.55 -10.83 -8.32
N ASP A 49 10.50 -10.20 -8.87
CA ASP A 49 9.66 -10.78 -9.93
C ASP A 49 9.63 -9.94 -11.21
N GLY A 50 10.41 -8.85 -11.26
CA GLY A 50 10.51 -7.97 -12.42
C GLY A 50 9.30 -7.04 -12.60
N THR A 51 8.42 -6.93 -11.60
CA THR A 51 7.23 -6.06 -11.67
C THR A 51 7.43 -4.74 -10.94
N ALA A 52 6.64 -3.74 -11.34
CA ALA A 52 6.49 -2.48 -10.61
C ALA A 52 5.01 -2.12 -10.56
N ILE A 53 4.40 -2.34 -9.40
CA ILE A 53 2.96 -2.31 -9.19
C ILE A 53 2.63 -1.26 -8.14
N GLY A 54 1.68 -0.37 -8.47
CA GLY A 54 0.94 0.39 -7.47
C GLY A 54 -0.36 -0.34 -7.16
N ALA A 55 -0.77 -0.38 -5.89
CA ALA A 55 -2.07 -0.91 -5.51
C ALA A 55 -2.69 -0.10 -4.38
N ILE A 56 -4.02 -0.07 -4.31
CA ILE A 56 -4.77 0.53 -3.20
C ILE A 56 -5.72 -0.51 -2.63
N LEU A 57 -5.51 -0.89 -1.38
CA LEU A 57 -6.44 -1.69 -0.59
C LEU A 57 -7.49 -0.73 -0.03
N THR A 58 -8.64 -0.66 -0.68
CA THR A 58 -9.70 0.31 -0.36
C THR A 58 -10.45 -0.09 0.91
N ASP A 59 -10.89 0.90 1.69
CA ASP A 59 -11.60 0.68 2.97
C ASP A 59 -10.80 -0.21 3.96
N CYS A 60 -9.47 -0.17 3.85
CA CYS A 60 -8.55 -0.93 4.66
C CYS A 60 -7.84 -0.02 5.67
N PRO A 61 -8.31 0.05 6.94
CA PRO A 61 -7.72 0.95 7.93
C PRO A 61 -6.46 0.38 8.58
N SER A 62 -6.14 -0.90 8.38
CA SER A 62 -4.98 -1.50 9.05
C SER A 62 -4.35 -2.62 8.23
N VAL A 63 -3.02 -2.55 8.16
CA VAL A 63 -2.16 -3.59 7.58
C VAL A 63 -1.01 -3.89 8.52
N ARG A 64 -0.33 -5.00 8.29
CA ARG A 64 0.90 -5.37 9.00
C ARG A 64 1.97 -5.80 8.02
N VAL A 65 3.14 -5.18 8.08
CA VAL A 65 4.34 -5.69 7.43
C VAL A 65 4.97 -6.72 8.35
N VAL A 66 5.29 -7.91 7.84
CA VAL A 66 5.95 -8.98 8.60
C VAL A 66 7.25 -9.32 7.89
N ASP A 67 8.37 -9.13 8.58
CA ASP A 67 9.70 -9.53 8.13
C ASP A 67 10.55 -9.97 9.34
N GLY A 68 10.31 -11.19 9.82
CA GLY A 68 10.78 -11.66 11.12
C GLY A 68 9.99 -11.05 12.28
N SER A 69 10.21 -9.77 12.57
CA SER A 69 9.32 -8.96 13.42
C SER A 69 8.17 -8.36 12.61
N SER A 70 7.14 -7.85 13.27
CA SER A 70 6.04 -7.15 12.61
C SER A 70 6.07 -5.65 12.83
N LEU A 71 5.46 -4.91 11.91
CA LEU A 71 5.00 -3.54 12.13
C LEU A 71 3.55 -3.45 11.64
N ARG A 72 2.62 -3.13 12.53
CA ARG A 72 1.23 -2.83 12.19
C ARG A 72 1.04 -1.33 12.06
N PHE A 73 0.40 -0.94 10.97
CA PHE A 73 -0.11 0.40 10.73
C PHE A 73 -1.63 0.36 10.91
N ARG A 74 -2.17 1.35 11.61
CA ARG A 74 -3.62 1.58 11.69
C ARG A 74 -3.89 3.07 11.54
N LEU A 75 -4.71 3.44 10.57
CA LEU A 75 -5.18 4.80 10.36
C LEU A 75 -6.65 4.90 10.79
N ASP A 76 -6.92 5.82 11.70
CA ASP A 76 -8.27 6.18 12.14
C ASP A 76 -8.54 7.62 11.71
N ALA A 77 -9.65 7.86 11.01
CA ALA A 77 -10.08 9.18 10.57
C ALA A 77 -11.60 9.19 10.38
N ASP A 78 -12.32 9.67 11.39
CA ASP A 78 -13.78 9.60 11.42
C ASP A 78 -14.39 10.38 10.26
N GLY A 79 -15.29 9.72 9.51
CA GLY A 79 -15.98 10.32 8.37
C GLY A 79 -15.13 10.50 7.10
N GLN A 80 -13.88 10.03 7.08
CA GLN A 80 -13.02 10.06 5.89
C GLN A 80 -12.88 8.65 5.29
N PRO A 81 -12.73 8.54 3.95
CA PRO A 81 -12.27 7.30 3.35
C PRO A 81 -10.86 6.97 3.84
N VAL A 82 -10.62 5.72 4.26
CA VAL A 82 -9.32 5.25 4.73
C VAL A 82 -8.92 4.01 3.95
N SER A 83 -7.74 4.06 3.34
CA SER A 83 -7.18 2.95 2.57
C SER A 83 -5.70 2.76 2.90
N VAL A 84 -5.07 1.77 2.26
CA VAL A 84 -3.62 1.62 2.23
C VAL A 84 -3.15 1.52 0.79
N ALA A 85 -2.24 2.41 0.40
CA ALA A 85 -1.49 2.25 -0.83
C ALA A 85 -0.28 1.33 -0.63
N LEU A 86 0.00 0.50 -1.63
CA LEU A 86 1.19 -0.33 -1.77
C LEU A 86 1.92 0.10 -3.03
N TRP A 87 3.18 0.50 -2.86
CA TRP A 87 4.13 0.63 -3.96
C TRP A 87 5.08 -0.55 -3.91
N ARG A 88 5.09 -1.38 -4.95
CA ARG A 88 5.90 -2.60 -5.00
C ARG A 88 6.69 -2.63 -6.31
N ASN A 89 7.92 -2.15 -6.26
CA ASN A 89 8.90 -2.29 -7.35
C ASN A 89 9.88 -3.40 -6.98
N LEU A 90 9.76 -4.56 -7.61
CA LEU A 90 10.61 -5.71 -7.39
C LEU A 90 11.50 -5.93 -8.61
N ARG A 91 12.32 -4.91 -8.91
CA ARG A 91 13.13 -4.79 -10.12
C ARG A 91 12.35 -4.72 -11.42
N GLY A 92 11.18 -4.09 -11.41
CA GLY A 92 10.46 -3.81 -12.65
C GLY A 92 10.79 -2.46 -13.30
N TRP A 93 11.11 -1.43 -12.51
CA TRP A 93 11.27 -0.04 -12.99
C TRP A 93 12.53 0.67 -12.45
N PRO A 94 13.11 1.65 -13.18
CA PRO A 94 12.97 1.86 -14.63
C PRO A 94 13.57 0.71 -15.43
N ALA A 95 13.29 0.64 -16.73
CA ALA A 95 13.74 -0.47 -17.59
C ALA A 95 15.27 -0.54 -17.69
N GLU A 96 15.92 0.62 -17.67
CA GLU A 96 17.37 0.78 -17.86
C GLU A 96 18.16 0.46 -16.58
N ALA A 97 17.55 0.62 -15.41
CA ALA A 97 18.19 0.42 -14.12
C ALA A 97 17.16 -0.02 -13.06
N PRO A 98 16.57 -1.23 -13.20
CA PRO A 98 15.52 -1.68 -12.31
C PRO A 98 16.02 -1.82 -10.89
N TYR A 99 15.29 -1.25 -9.95
CA TYR A 99 15.62 -1.29 -8.53
C TYR A 99 14.48 -1.89 -7.69
N ARG A 100 14.80 -2.22 -6.44
CA ARG A 100 13.82 -2.63 -5.46
C ARG A 100 13.35 -1.42 -4.64
N SER A 101 12.04 -1.29 -4.47
CA SER A 101 11.44 -0.37 -3.50
C SER A 101 10.07 -0.87 -3.08
N ILE A 102 9.79 -0.79 -1.78
CA ILE A 102 8.50 -1.15 -1.19
C ILE A 102 8.02 0.03 -0.34
N GLY A 103 6.83 0.56 -0.66
CA GLY A 103 6.12 1.57 0.12
C GLY A 103 4.80 1.02 0.62
N VAL A 104 4.50 1.20 1.90
CA VAL A 104 3.20 0.89 2.51
C VAL A 104 2.68 2.17 3.15
N GLU A 105 1.61 2.72 2.58
CA GLU A 105 1.18 4.09 2.81
C GLU A 105 -0.28 4.13 3.27
N PRO A 106 -0.54 4.18 4.60
CA PRO A 106 -1.87 4.49 5.10
C PRO A 106 -2.32 5.87 4.59
N MET A 107 -3.50 5.93 3.99
CA MET A 107 -3.97 7.11 3.26
C MET A 107 -5.40 7.51 3.64
N LEU A 108 -5.64 8.81 3.62
CA LEU A 108 -6.99 9.37 3.56
C LEU A 108 -7.38 9.44 2.08
N GLY A 109 -8.35 8.63 1.67
CA GLY A 109 -8.75 8.45 0.28
C GLY A 109 -8.66 7.00 -0.21
N ALA A 110 -9.04 6.78 -1.47
CA ALA A 110 -9.05 5.47 -2.13
C ALA A 110 -8.57 5.52 -3.60
N ALA A 111 -7.86 6.58 -3.99
CA ALA A 111 -7.29 6.79 -5.32
C ALA A 111 -5.94 7.53 -5.23
N PHE A 112 -5.04 7.32 -6.20
CA PHE A 112 -3.75 8.01 -6.26
C PHE A 112 -3.86 9.46 -6.71
N ASP A 113 -4.81 9.77 -7.58
CA ASP A 113 -5.04 11.12 -8.10
C ASP A 113 -6.50 11.54 -7.86
N LEU A 114 -6.70 12.79 -7.44
CA LEU A 114 -8.02 13.37 -7.20
C LEU A 114 -8.92 13.32 -8.44
N ALA A 115 -8.36 13.47 -9.65
CA ALA A 115 -9.09 13.40 -10.91
C ALA A 115 -9.67 12.00 -11.19
N THR A 116 -9.12 10.97 -10.56
CA THR A 116 -9.56 9.57 -10.69
C THR A 116 -10.43 9.11 -9.54
N ALA A 117 -10.57 9.92 -8.48
CA ALA A 117 -11.32 9.56 -7.29
C ALA A 117 -12.84 9.55 -7.60
N GLY A 118 -13.49 8.43 -7.30
CA GLY A 118 -14.93 8.30 -7.31
C GLY A 118 -15.61 9.11 -6.21
N ARG A 119 -16.95 9.12 -6.23
CA ARG A 119 -17.74 9.77 -5.19
C ARG A 119 -17.47 9.10 -3.83
N GLY A 120 -16.98 9.89 -2.87
CA GLY A 120 -16.66 9.41 -1.51
C GLY A 120 -15.26 8.81 -1.37
N GLU A 121 -14.44 8.83 -2.43
CA GLU A 121 -13.10 8.24 -2.42
C GLU A 121 -11.99 9.26 -2.15
N ALA A 122 -12.31 10.55 -2.18
CA ALA A 122 -11.41 11.62 -1.78
C ALA A 122 -11.74 12.05 -0.34
N ALA A 123 -10.69 12.32 0.44
CA ALA A 123 -10.84 12.98 1.72
C ALA A 123 -11.39 14.40 1.51
N VAL A 124 -12.32 14.83 2.36
CA VAL A 124 -12.96 16.15 2.25
C VAL A 124 -12.77 16.91 3.56
N VAL A 125 -12.18 18.11 3.48
CA VAL A 125 -12.17 19.05 4.59
C VAL A 125 -13.51 19.75 4.63
N GLY A 126 -14.30 19.48 5.68
CA GLY A 126 -15.63 20.04 5.87
C GLY A 126 -15.62 21.51 6.29
N PHE A 127 -16.79 22.03 6.67
CA PHE A 127 -16.98 23.43 7.06
C PHE A 127 -16.11 23.87 8.26
N SER A 128 -15.67 22.93 9.11
CA SER A 128 -14.73 23.20 10.19
C SER A 128 -13.37 23.71 9.69
N GLY A 129 -13.01 23.47 8.42
CA GLY A 129 -11.70 23.80 7.87
C GLY A 129 -10.58 22.86 8.33
N SER A 130 -10.91 21.79 9.06
CA SER A 130 -9.97 20.81 9.59
C SER A 130 -10.40 19.37 9.31
N CYS A 131 -9.41 18.49 9.18
CA CYS A 131 -9.57 17.04 9.13
C CYS A 131 -8.64 16.43 10.16
N GLU A 132 -9.20 15.68 11.11
CA GLU A 132 -8.44 14.98 12.14
C GLU A 132 -8.23 13.52 11.75
N TRP A 133 -7.02 13.02 12.00
CA TRP A 133 -6.65 11.64 11.75
C TRP A 133 -5.57 11.20 12.74
N ARG A 134 -5.46 9.89 12.95
CA ARG A 134 -4.44 9.27 13.80
C ARG A 134 -3.85 8.06 13.11
N LEU A 135 -2.54 8.07 12.91
CA LEU A 135 -1.76 6.89 12.55
C LEU A 135 -1.15 6.28 13.81
N THR A 136 -1.47 5.02 14.07
CA THR A 136 -0.83 4.21 15.10
C THR A 136 0.11 3.20 14.46
N VAL A 137 1.38 3.20 14.89
CA VAL A 137 2.40 2.23 14.45
C VAL A 137 2.83 1.40 15.65
N THR A 138 2.77 0.07 15.53
CA THR A 138 3.11 -0.87 16.62
C THR A 138 3.96 -2.02 16.09
N ALA A 139 4.93 -2.48 16.87
CA ALA A 139 5.75 -3.65 16.54
C ALA A 139 5.06 -4.98 16.93
#